data_AF-A0AAW4NP27-F1
#
_entry.id   AF-A0AAW4NP27-F1
#
_cell.length_a   1.000
_cell.length_b   1.000
_cell.length_c   1.000
_cell.angle_alpha   90.00
_cell.angle_beta   90.00
_cell.angle_gamma   90.00
#
_symmetry.space_group_name_H-M   'P 1'
#
loop_
_entity.id
_entity.type
_entity.pdbx_description
1 polymer ?
#
loop_
_entity_poly.entity_id
_entity_poly.type
_entity_poly.pdbx_seq_one_letter_code
_entity_poly.pdbx_strand_id
1 'polypeptide(L)'
;MDNANKAYKEKRYQQAIKDYELLLRTQRTASLYYNLGNAYYRTGNYTKAILNYERAAKINPSDRDIKFNLQFVRAQLKDGFIDEDESFLMKWYKSIINVMSIDCWAILGIISIIIAIFGSLSYFFMSSVAIRKYGFYISSIGIVLFILSTIFAISRKSVITDNNYAIVLSPIVYIKNAPNTGTNEILLHEGTKVYIIDRTFKDWYKVKLSDNREGWLPIHSVEEI
;
A
#
# COMPACT_ATOMS: atom_id res chain seq x y z
N MET A 1 -18.33 -12.35 10.15
CA MET A 1 -18.31 -11.73 8.81
C MET A 1 -19.63 -11.95 8.08
N ASP A 2 -20.27 -13.12 8.22
CA ASP A 2 -21.49 -13.48 7.47
C ASP A 2 -22.69 -12.58 7.71
N ASN A 3 -22.94 -12.16 8.97
CA ASN A 3 -24.03 -11.23 9.27
C ASN A 3 -23.86 -9.87 8.58
N ALA A 4 -22.64 -9.33 8.59
CA ALA A 4 -22.32 -8.06 7.94
C ALA A 4 -22.44 -8.17 6.41
N ASN A 5 -21.91 -9.25 5.82
CA ASN A 5 -22.05 -9.55 4.40
C ASN A 5 -23.52 -9.72 4.00
N LYS A 6 -24.33 -10.38 4.83
CA LYS A 6 -25.77 -10.56 4.62
C LYS A 6 -26.51 -9.22 4.66
N ALA A 7 -26.26 -8.39 5.68
CA ALA A 7 -26.82 -7.04 5.78
C ALA A 7 -26.45 -6.19 4.54
N TYR A 8 -25.22 -6.30 4.05
CA TYR A 8 -24.77 -5.64 2.83
C TYR A 8 -25.54 -6.10 1.59
N LYS A 9 -25.69 -7.42 1.40
CA LYS A 9 -26.45 -8.02 0.29
C LYS A 9 -27.93 -7.61 0.30
N GLU A 10 -28.51 -7.50 1.50
CA GLU A 10 -29.88 -7.04 1.71
C GLU A 10 -30.01 -5.50 1.68
N LYS A 11 -28.98 -4.80 1.19
CA LYS A 11 -28.90 -3.33 1.03
C LYS A 11 -29.04 -2.54 2.34
N ARG A 12 -28.95 -3.19 3.50
CA ARG A 12 -28.92 -2.54 4.81
C ARG A 12 -27.51 -2.04 5.13
N TYR A 13 -27.03 -1.06 4.34
CA TYR A 13 -25.64 -0.61 4.39
C TYR A 13 -25.24 -0.01 5.75
N GLN A 14 -26.12 0.76 6.39
CA GLN A 14 -25.85 1.31 7.72
C GLN A 14 -25.64 0.23 8.78
N GLN A 15 -26.41 -0.87 8.72
CA GLN A 15 -26.21 -2.01 9.61
C GLN A 15 -24.90 -2.74 9.27
N ALA A 16 -24.65 -2.98 7.97
CA ALA A 16 -23.41 -3.62 7.53
C ALA A 16 -22.16 -2.84 7.98
N ILE A 17 -22.18 -1.50 7.91
CA ILE A 17 -21.11 -0.64 8.41
C ILE A 17 -20.85 -0.92 9.89
N LYS A 18 -21.89 -0.85 10.73
CA LYS A 18 -21.76 -1.12 12.17
C LYS A 18 -21.18 -2.51 12.45
N ASP A 19 -21.67 -3.52 11.74
CA ASP A 19 -21.22 -4.90 11.92
C ASP A 19 -19.76 -5.08 11.47
N TYR A 20 -19.36 -4.48 10.36
CA TYR A 20 -17.97 -4.50 9.89
C TYR A 20 -17.03 -3.74 10.83
N GLU A 21 -17.43 -2.56 11.34
CA GLU A 21 -16.65 -1.79 12.32
C GLU A 21 -16.46 -2.57 13.63
N LEU A 22 -17.46 -3.34 14.06
CA LEU A 22 -17.33 -4.23 15.20
C LEU A 22 -16.31 -5.34 14.93
N LEU A 23 -16.36 -5.96 13.74
CA LEU A 23 -15.38 -6.97 13.34
C LEU A 23 -13.95 -6.41 13.23
N LEU A 24 -13.79 -5.14 12.88
CA LEU A 24 -12.47 -4.49 12.80
C LEU A 24 -11.76 -4.38 14.15
N ARG A 25 -12.49 -4.51 15.26
CA ARG A 25 -11.90 -4.55 16.60
C ARG A 25 -11.14 -5.85 16.88
N THR A 26 -11.49 -6.94 16.20
CA THR A 26 -10.88 -8.26 16.42
C THR A 26 -9.98 -8.69 15.27
N GLN A 27 -10.29 -8.31 14.03
CA GLN A 27 -9.53 -8.69 12.85
C GLN A 27 -9.38 -7.51 11.88
N ARG A 28 -8.19 -7.35 11.30
CA ARG A 28 -7.88 -6.28 10.34
C ARG A 28 -7.36 -6.89 9.04
N THR A 29 -8.27 -7.37 8.21
CA THR A 29 -7.95 -8.02 6.93
C THR A 29 -8.30 -7.12 5.75
N ALA A 30 -7.61 -7.31 4.62
CA ALA A 30 -7.88 -6.55 3.40
C ALA A 30 -9.35 -6.66 2.97
N SER A 31 -9.93 -7.87 3.01
CA SER A 31 -11.31 -8.11 2.63
C SER A 31 -12.32 -7.41 3.53
N LEU A 32 -12.05 -7.29 4.83
CA LEU A 32 -12.93 -6.59 5.76
C LEU A 32 -12.91 -5.07 5.51
N TYR A 33 -11.72 -4.49 5.33
CA TYR A 33 -11.59 -3.09 4.96
C TYR A 33 -12.23 -2.80 3.60
N TYR A 34 -12.01 -3.65 2.60
CA TYR A 34 -12.64 -3.53 1.28
C TYR A 34 -14.17 -3.56 1.38
N ASN A 35 -14.75 -4.50 2.14
CA ASN A 35 -16.20 -4.59 2.31
C ASN A 35 -16.78 -3.41 3.09
N LEU A 36 -16.07 -2.91 4.09
CA LEU A 36 -16.47 -1.70 4.79
C LEU A 36 -16.40 -0.47 3.87
N GLY A 37 -15.35 -0.35 3.06
CA GLY A 37 -15.22 0.69 2.04
C GLY A 37 -16.38 0.65 1.03
N ASN A 38 -16.73 -0.54 0.55
CA ASN A 38 -17.90 -0.77 -0.29
C ASN A 38 -19.20 -0.32 0.39
N ALA A 39 -19.37 -0.58 1.69
CA ALA A 39 -20.56 -0.16 2.43
C ALA A 39 -20.63 1.36 2.57
N TYR A 40 -19.51 2.01 2.90
CA TYR A 40 -19.42 3.46 2.97
C TYR A 40 -19.70 4.13 1.62
N TYR A 41 -19.15 3.58 0.53
CA TYR A 41 -19.41 4.04 -0.83
C TYR A 41 -20.92 4.01 -1.15
N ARG A 42 -21.61 2.91 -0.81
CA ARG A 42 -23.06 2.77 -1.06
C ARG A 42 -23.92 3.71 -0.22
N THR A 43 -23.38 4.27 0.85
CA THR A 43 -24.04 5.31 1.67
C THR A 43 -23.64 6.73 1.27
N GLY A 44 -22.80 6.90 0.24
CA GLY A 44 -22.32 8.21 -0.22
C GLY A 44 -21.18 8.80 0.61
N ASN A 45 -20.66 8.09 1.62
CA ASN A 45 -19.51 8.56 2.39
C ASN A 45 -18.21 8.15 1.69
N TYR A 46 -17.82 8.92 0.68
CA TYR A 46 -16.66 8.64 -0.16
C TYR A 46 -15.34 8.76 0.60
N THR A 47 -15.23 9.71 1.53
CA THR A 47 -14.05 9.89 2.39
C THR A 47 -13.72 8.63 3.18
N LYS A 48 -14.71 8.08 3.90
CA LYS A 48 -14.52 6.82 4.64
C LYS A 48 -14.37 5.62 3.71
N ALA A 49 -14.97 5.63 2.52
CA ALA A 49 -14.75 4.58 1.54
C ALA A 49 -13.28 4.54 1.10
N ILE A 50 -12.71 5.70 0.71
CA ILE A 50 -11.31 5.86 0.33
C ILE A 50 -10.38 5.42 1.45
N LEU A 51 -10.61 5.91 2.68
CA LEU A 51 -9.82 5.54 3.85
C LEU A 51 -9.75 4.01 4.02
N ASN A 52 -10.89 3.33 3.92
CA ASN A 52 -10.95 1.89 4.07
C ASN A 52 -10.34 1.14 2.88
N TYR A 53 -10.52 1.61 1.64
CA TYR A 53 -9.85 1.02 0.49
C TYR A 53 -8.33 1.19 0.55
N GLU A 54 -7.83 2.32 1.04
CA GLU A 54 -6.39 2.54 1.25
C GLU A 54 -5.80 1.55 2.27
N ARG A 55 -6.51 1.34 3.39
CA ARG A 55 -6.13 0.29 4.36
C ARG A 55 -6.16 -1.10 3.75
N ALA A 56 -7.15 -1.39 2.92
CA ALA A 56 -7.24 -2.65 2.21
C ALA A 56 -6.07 -2.82 1.22
N ALA A 57 -5.74 -1.78 0.46
CA ALA A 57 -4.65 -1.77 -0.52
C ALA A 57 -3.28 -1.90 0.14
N LYS A 58 -3.11 -1.36 1.35
CA LYS A 58 -1.89 -1.53 2.14
C LYS A 58 -1.66 -2.99 2.55
N ILE A 59 -2.72 -3.71 2.90
CA ILE A 59 -2.64 -5.12 3.27
C ILE A 59 -2.49 -6.00 2.02
N ASN A 60 -3.25 -5.70 0.96
CA ASN A 60 -3.21 -6.46 -0.30
C ASN A 60 -3.02 -5.52 -1.52
N PRO A 61 -1.77 -5.09 -1.79
CA PRO A 61 -1.49 -4.10 -2.83
C PRO A 61 -1.64 -4.65 -4.25
N SER A 62 -1.73 -5.97 -4.44
CA SER A 62 -1.91 -6.60 -5.76
C SER A 62 -3.37 -6.82 -6.12
N ASP A 63 -4.30 -6.57 -5.20
CA ASP A 63 -5.73 -6.74 -5.42
C ASP A 63 -6.26 -5.71 -6.43
N ARG A 64 -6.77 -6.23 -7.55
CA ARG A 64 -7.26 -5.38 -8.64
C ARG A 64 -8.59 -4.72 -8.29
N ASP A 65 -9.44 -5.39 -7.52
CA ASP A 65 -10.76 -4.87 -7.17
C ASP A 65 -10.63 -3.73 -6.17
N ILE A 66 -9.71 -3.87 -5.20
CA ILE A 66 -9.38 -2.78 -4.27
C ILE A 66 -8.86 -1.56 -5.03
N LYS A 67 -7.87 -1.76 -5.92
CA LYS A 67 -7.29 -0.67 -6.72
C LYS A 67 -8.31 0.02 -7.60
N PHE A 68 -9.12 -0.77 -8.31
CA PHE A 68 -10.16 -0.25 -9.18
C PHE A 68 -11.21 0.56 -8.40
N ASN A 69 -11.73 0.02 -7.30
CA ASN A 69 -12.73 0.74 -6.49
C ASN A 69 -12.14 2.00 -5.84
N LEU A 70 -10.90 1.94 -5.36
CA LEU A 70 -10.22 3.11 -4.82
C LEU A 70 -10.08 4.22 -5.88
N GLN A 71 -9.58 3.88 -7.06
CA GLN A 71 -9.43 4.84 -8.16
C GLN A 71 -10.78 5.40 -8.62
N PHE A 72 -11.80 4.53 -8.70
CA PHE A 72 -13.15 4.92 -9.08
C PHE A 72 -13.79 5.90 -8.10
N VAL A 73 -13.66 5.68 -6.78
CA VAL A 73 -14.19 6.61 -5.78
C VAL A 73 -13.39 7.91 -5.74
N ARG A 74 -12.07 7.85 -5.93
CA ARG A 74 -11.21 9.03 -6.01
C ARG A 74 -11.55 9.94 -7.20
N ALA A 75 -11.90 9.36 -8.34
CA ALA A 75 -12.33 10.11 -9.51
C ALA A 75 -13.62 10.92 -9.27
N GLN A 76 -14.37 10.63 -8.19
CA GLN A 76 -15.57 11.36 -7.79
C GLN A 76 -15.29 12.49 -6.80
N LEU A 77 -14.04 12.67 -6.35
CA LEU A 77 -13.66 13.76 -5.44
C LEU A 77 -13.64 15.11 -6.15
N LYS A 78 -13.98 16.16 -5.41
CA LYS A 78 -14.01 17.55 -5.91
C LYS A 78 -12.63 18.06 -6.33
N ASP A 79 -11.60 17.73 -5.56
CA ASP A 79 -10.22 18.16 -5.84
C ASP A 79 -9.61 17.46 -7.07
N GLY A 80 -10.32 16.47 -7.63
CA GLY A 80 -9.79 15.60 -8.66
C GLY A 80 -8.77 14.62 -8.09
N PHE A 81 -8.60 13.50 -8.79
CA PHE A 81 -7.57 12.53 -8.47
C PHE A 81 -6.39 12.75 -9.42
N ILE A 82 -5.28 13.27 -8.89
CA ILE A 82 -4.01 13.34 -9.59
C ILE A 82 -3.25 12.08 -9.19
N ASP A 83 -3.14 11.13 -10.12
CA ASP A 83 -2.22 10.00 -9.99
C ASP A 83 -0.82 10.55 -9.73
N GLU A 84 -0.08 9.94 -8.81
CA GLU A 84 1.34 10.25 -8.66
C GLU A 84 2.00 10.13 -10.05
N ASP A 85 2.75 11.17 -10.44
CA ASP A 85 3.63 11.17 -11.61
C ASP A 85 4.83 10.23 -11.37
N GLU A 86 4.53 8.99 -11.02
CA GLU A 86 5.51 7.92 -11.03
C GLU A 86 5.91 7.68 -12.48
N SER A 87 7.22 7.76 -12.71
CA SER A 87 7.81 7.33 -13.97
C SER A 87 7.34 5.91 -14.32
N PHE A 88 7.16 5.63 -15.61
CA PHE A 88 6.80 4.31 -16.12
C PHE A 88 7.66 3.18 -15.50
N LEU A 89 8.96 3.43 -15.32
CA LEU A 89 9.89 2.48 -14.70
C LEU A 89 9.53 2.15 -13.25
N MET A 90 9.09 3.13 -12.47
CA MET A 90 8.66 2.93 -11.08
C MET A 90 7.37 2.13 -11.03
N LYS A 91 6.40 2.45 -11.90
CA LYS A 91 5.14 1.69 -12.00
C LYS A 91 5.40 0.23 -12.38
N TRP A 92 6.29 -0.01 -13.35
CA TRP A 92 6.69 -1.35 -13.77
C TRP A 92 7.45 -2.11 -12.66
N TYR A 93 8.40 -1.45 -12.00
CA TYR A 93 9.13 -2.01 -10.87
C TYR A 93 8.20 -2.40 -9.71
N LYS A 94 7.29 -1.50 -9.32
CA LYS A 94 6.24 -1.77 -8.33
C LYS A 94 5.33 -2.92 -8.76
N SER A 95 5.05 -3.06 -10.06
CA SER A 95 4.29 -4.20 -10.58
C SER A 95 5.02 -5.52 -10.32
N ILE A 96 6.33 -5.60 -10.60
CA ILE A 96 7.16 -6.80 -10.38
C ILE A 96 7.20 -7.20 -8.91
N ILE A 97 7.54 -6.28 -8.01
CA ILE A 97 7.65 -6.60 -6.58
C ILE A 97 6.30 -7.05 -6.00
N ASN A 98 5.19 -6.63 -6.60
CA ASN A 98 3.83 -6.97 -6.15
C ASN A 98 3.29 -8.30 -6.72
N VAL A 99 4.00 -8.97 -7.62
CA VAL A 99 3.56 -10.27 -8.18
C VAL A 99 3.44 -11.35 -7.09
N MET A 100 4.37 -11.36 -6.13
CA MET A 100 4.44 -12.36 -5.06
C MET A 100 4.38 -11.70 -3.68
N SER A 101 4.02 -12.45 -2.64
CA SER A 101 4.08 -11.96 -1.25
C SER A 101 5.54 -11.80 -0.77
N ILE A 102 5.75 -11.10 0.35
CA ILE A 102 7.09 -11.02 0.99
C ILE A 102 7.57 -12.43 1.31
N ASP A 103 6.70 -13.28 1.85
CA ASP A 103 7.03 -14.66 2.23
C ASP A 103 7.38 -15.50 1.01
N CYS A 104 6.65 -15.35 -0.10
CA CYS A 104 6.95 -16.07 -1.33
C CYS A 104 8.30 -15.64 -1.92
N TRP A 105 8.64 -14.34 -1.92
CA TRP A 105 9.98 -13.86 -2.31
C TRP A 105 11.06 -14.38 -1.35
N ALA A 106 10.79 -14.48 -0.04
CA ALA A 106 11.74 -15.05 0.91
C ALA A 106 11.97 -16.55 0.66
N ILE A 107 10.90 -17.33 0.46
CA ILE A 107 10.97 -18.77 0.15
C ILE A 107 11.74 -19.01 -1.15
N LEU A 108 11.47 -18.22 -2.21
CA LEU A 108 12.22 -18.30 -3.46
C LEU A 108 13.72 -18.05 -3.25
N GLY A 109 14.07 -17.08 -2.39
CA GLY A 109 15.45 -16.84 -1.99
C GLY A 109 16.08 -18.08 -1.32
N ILE A 110 15.38 -18.68 -0.34
CA ILE A 110 15.84 -19.87 0.37
C ILE A 110 16.06 -21.05 -0.58
N ILE A 111 15.14 -21.29 -1.52
CA ILE A 111 15.29 -22.35 -2.51
C ILE A 111 16.48 -22.06 -3.43
N SER A 112 16.64 -20.81 -3.86
CA SER A 112 17.73 -20.39 -4.76
C SER A 112 19.10 -20.58 -4.14
N ILE A 113 19.27 -20.28 -2.83
CA ILE A 113 20.54 -20.49 -2.15
C ILE A 113 20.83 -21.99 -1.92
N ILE A 114 19.81 -22.81 -1.65
CA ILE A 114 19.97 -24.26 -1.54
C ILE A 114 20.46 -24.83 -2.88
N ILE A 115 19.82 -24.44 -3.99
CA ILE A 115 20.25 -24.84 -5.35
C ILE A 115 21.69 -24.37 -5.62
N ALA A 116 22.05 -23.16 -5.19
CA ALA A 116 23.39 -22.64 -5.38
C ALA A 116 24.46 -23.44 -4.62
N ILE A 117 24.15 -23.87 -3.39
CA ILE A 117 25.01 -24.73 -2.57
C ILE A 117 25.16 -26.10 -3.22
N PHE A 118 24.06 -26.75 -3.65
CA PHE A 118 24.14 -28.05 -4.34
C PHE A 118 24.94 -27.96 -5.65
N GLY A 119 24.73 -26.89 -6.44
CA GLY A 119 25.53 -26.61 -7.63
C GLY A 119 27.02 -26.49 -7.31
N SER A 120 27.36 -25.74 -6.26
CA SER A 120 28.75 -25.58 -5.79
C SER A 120 29.35 -26.90 -5.31
N LEU A 121 28.62 -27.70 -4.53
CA LEU A 121 29.06 -29.03 -4.09
C LEU A 121 29.33 -29.95 -5.28
N SER A 122 28.45 -29.96 -6.29
CA SER A 122 28.66 -30.76 -7.49
C SER A 122 29.92 -30.35 -8.27
N TYR A 123 30.33 -29.08 -8.18
CA TYR A 123 31.58 -28.59 -8.79
C TYR A 123 32.85 -29.12 -8.10
N PHE A 124 32.81 -29.31 -6.77
CA PHE A 124 33.96 -29.77 -5.98
C PHE A 124 34.09 -31.30 -5.93
N PHE A 125 32.99 -32.03 -5.80
CA PHE A 125 33.02 -33.47 -5.48
C PHE A 125 32.83 -34.40 -6.67
N MET A 126 32.34 -33.91 -7.82
CA MET A 126 32.05 -34.78 -8.96
C MET A 126 33.25 -34.91 -9.90
N SER A 127 33.59 -36.15 -10.26
CA SER A 127 34.72 -36.45 -11.16
C SER A 127 34.44 -36.10 -12.63
N SER A 128 33.17 -36.01 -13.04
CA SER A 128 32.79 -35.67 -14.41
C SER A 128 32.92 -34.16 -14.68
N VAL A 129 33.69 -33.81 -15.72
CA VAL A 129 33.89 -32.41 -16.15
C VAL A 129 32.58 -31.74 -16.57
N ALA A 130 31.66 -32.48 -17.18
CA ALA A 130 30.36 -31.96 -17.60
C ALA A 130 29.52 -31.53 -16.38
N ILE A 131 29.45 -32.38 -15.35
CA ILE A 131 28.70 -32.10 -14.12
C ILE A 131 29.27 -30.86 -13.42
N ARG A 132 30.59 -30.72 -13.36
CA ARG A 132 31.23 -29.53 -12.78
C ARG A 132 30.86 -28.25 -13.52
N LYS A 133 30.82 -28.28 -14.87
CA LYS A 133 30.42 -27.11 -15.68
C LYS A 133 28.98 -26.69 -15.39
N TYR A 134 28.04 -27.64 -15.39
CA TYR A 134 26.64 -27.34 -15.07
C TYR A 134 26.47 -26.88 -13.62
N GLY A 135 27.18 -27.50 -12.68
CA GLY A 135 27.19 -27.10 -11.27
C GLY A 135 27.61 -25.66 -11.06
N PHE A 136 28.65 -25.21 -11.77
CA PHE A 136 29.09 -23.82 -11.75
C PHE A 136 28.01 -22.86 -12.25
N TYR A 137 27.41 -23.12 -13.43
CA TYR A 137 26.37 -22.26 -13.98
C TYR A 137 25.12 -22.20 -13.10
N ILE A 138 24.67 -23.36 -12.58
CA ILE A 138 23.53 -23.43 -11.66
C ILE A 138 23.82 -22.65 -10.38
N SER A 139 25.05 -22.75 -9.85
CA SER A 139 25.46 -22.00 -8.67
C SER A 139 25.45 -20.49 -8.92
N SER A 140 26.03 -20.03 -10.03
CA SER A 140 26.03 -18.61 -10.41
C SER A 140 24.59 -18.07 -10.58
N ILE A 141 23.71 -18.80 -11.27
CA ILE A 141 22.31 -18.41 -11.46
C ILE A 141 21.56 -18.39 -10.13
N GLY A 142 21.77 -19.39 -9.27
CA GLY A 142 21.15 -19.48 -7.95
C GLY A 142 21.53 -18.30 -7.04
N ILE A 143 22.80 -17.86 -7.07
CA ILE A 143 23.27 -16.69 -6.32
C ILE A 143 22.59 -15.41 -6.83
N VAL A 144 22.52 -15.22 -8.16
CA VAL A 144 21.85 -14.04 -8.74
C VAL A 144 20.37 -14.01 -8.37
N LEU A 145 19.68 -15.15 -8.48
CA LEU A 145 18.28 -15.27 -8.07
C LEU A 145 18.09 -15.00 -6.58
N PHE A 146 18.98 -15.48 -5.72
CA PHE A 146 18.94 -15.20 -4.28
C PHE A 146 19.05 -13.69 -3.99
N ILE A 147 20.02 -13.01 -4.61
CA ILE A 147 20.23 -11.57 -4.45
C ILE A 147 18.99 -10.80 -4.90
N LEU A 148 18.48 -11.09 -6.11
CA LEU A 148 17.29 -10.42 -6.65
C LEU A 148 16.05 -10.66 -5.78
N SER A 149 15.81 -11.90 -5.37
CA SER A 149 14.68 -12.27 -4.52
C SER A 149 14.73 -11.55 -3.17
N THR A 150 15.93 -11.41 -2.59
CA THR A 150 16.14 -10.68 -1.34
C THR A 150 15.90 -9.18 -1.52
N ILE A 151 16.42 -8.58 -2.59
CA ILE A 151 16.15 -7.18 -2.93
C ILE A 151 14.65 -6.96 -3.08
N PHE A 152 13.96 -7.79 -3.85
CA PHE A 152 12.50 -7.65 -4.04
C PHE A 152 11.71 -7.85 -2.74
N ALA A 153 12.11 -8.78 -1.87
CA ALA A 153 11.48 -8.94 -0.56
C ALA A 153 11.63 -7.68 0.31
N ILE A 154 12.84 -7.10 0.36
CA ILE A 154 13.12 -5.87 1.11
C ILE A 154 12.36 -4.68 0.52
N SER A 155 12.39 -4.51 -0.79
CA SER A 155 11.70 -3.43 -1.49
C SER A 155 10.19 -3.53 -1.36
N ARG A 156 9.62 -4.75 -1.38
CA ARG A 156 8.20 -4.95 -1.11
C ARG A 156 7.86 -4.59 0.34
N LYS A 157 8.73 -4.98 1.28
CA LYS A 157 8.56 -4.61 2.69
C LYS A 157 8.58 -3.08 2.85
N SER A 158 9.52 -2.38 2.22
CA SER A 158 9.61 -0.92 2.33
C SER A 158 8.36 -0.22 1.80
N VAL A 159 7.82 -0.68 0.66
CA VAL A 159 6.57 -0.13 0.08
C VAL A 159 5.36 -0.35 0.99
N ILE A 160 5.26 -1.49 1.66
CA ILE A 160 4.14 -1.78 2.59
C ILE A 160 4.27 -0.98 3.89
N THR A 161 5.49 -0.74 4.36
CA THR A 161 5.76 0.01 5.60
C THR A 161 5.84 1.53 5.42
N ASP A 162 5.70 2.02 4.19
CA ASP A 162 5.70 3.45 3.92
C ASP A 162 4.36 4.07 4.38
N ASN A 163 4.36 4.54 5.63
CA ASN A 163 3.21 5.18 6.28
C ASN A 163 3.24 6.71 6.13
N ASN A 164 3.94 7.22 5.12
CA ASN A 164 4.15 8.66 4.98
C ASN A 164 3.01 9.35 4.24
N TYR A 165 1.78 8.89 4.43
CA TYR A 165 0.62 9.58 3.89
C TYR A 165 -0.60 9.48 4.80
N ALA A 166 -1.51 10.41 4.60
CA ALA A 166 -2.77 10.52 5.31
C ALA A 166 -3.89 10.93 4.36
N ILE A 167 -5.12 10.67 4.78
CA ILE A 167 -6.33 11.08 4.07
C ILE A 167 -7.00 12.20 4.87
N VAL A 168 -7.31 13.30 4.20
CA VAL A 168 -8.07 14.42 4.79
C VAL A 168 -9.49 13.95 5.11
N LEU A 169 -9.90 14.07 6.38
CA LEU A 169 -11.24 13.71 6.84
C LEU A 169 -12.15 14.92 7.02
N SER A 170 -11.58 16.11 7.23
CA SER A 170 -12.35 17.33 7.36
C SER A 170 -12.95 17.74 6.01
N PRO A 171 -14.22 18.20 5.96
CA PRO A 171 -14.86 18.60 4.70
C PRO A 171 -14.05 19.62 3.90
N ILE A 172 -13.41 20.54 4.62
CA ILE A 172 -12.52 21.57 4.09
C ILE A 172 -11.37 21.77 5.08
N VAL A 173 -10.13 21.79 4.58
CA VAL A 173 -8.94 22.17 5.34
C VAL A 173 -8.04 23.08 4.50
N TYR A 174 -7.43 24.07 5.13
CA TYR A 174 -6.44 24.91 4.47
C TYR A 174 -5.04 24.46 4.84
N ILE A 175 -4.20 24.24 3.83
CA ILE A 175 -2.75 24.15 4.02
C ILE A 175 -2.21 25.57 4.23
N LYS A 176 -1.38 25.71 5.26
CA LYS A 176 -0.71 26.96 5.64
C LYS A 176 0.78 26.90 5.32
N ASN A 177 1.40 28.04 5.04
CA ASN A 177 2.87 28.10 4.89
C ASN A 177 3.64 27.91 6.21
N ALA A 178 3.02 28.23 7.35
CA ALA A 178 3.59 28.04 8.68
C ALA A 178 2.54 27.57 9.71
N PRO A 179 2.95 26.79 10.74
CA PRO A 179 2.07 26.44 11.84
C PRO A 179 1.58 27.67 12.61
N ASN A 180 0.32 27.66 13.07
CA ASN A 180 -0.34 28.68 13.91
C ASN A 180 -0.50 30.08 13.29
N THR A 181 0.58 30.71 12.85
CA THR A 181 0.63 32.09 12.34
C THR A 181 0.63 32.18 10.81
N GLY A 182 0.72 31.03 10.12
CA GLY A 182 0.74 31.00 8.66
C GLY A 182 -0.58 31.42 8.02
N THR A 183 -0.47 31.95 6.80
CA THR A 183 -1.62 32.29 5.96
C THR A 183 -2.15 31.05 5.26
N ASN A 184 -3.47 31.01 5.03
CA ASN A 184 -4.10 29.95 4.26
C ASN A 184 -3.69 30.10 2.79
N GLU A 185 -3.05 29.09 2.21
CA GLU A 185 -2.58 29.14 0.81
C GLU A 185 -3.37 28.23 -0.11
N ILE A 186 -3.68 26.99 0.33
CA ILE A 186 -4.29 25.97 -0.51
C ILE A 186 -5.49 25.37 0.22
N LEU A 187 -6.63 25.35 -0.45
CA LEU A 187 -7.86 24.70 0.01
C LEU A 187 -7.83 23.22 -0.40
N LEU A 188 -8.05 22.32 0.55
CA LEU A 188 -8.27 20.89 0.32
C LEU A 188 -9.65 20.49 0.81
N HIS A 189 -10.24 19.51 0.14
CA HIS A 189 -11.48 18.86 0.52
C HIS A 189 -11.23 17.48 1.14
N GLU A 190 -12.26 16.95 1.79
CA GLU A 190 -12.26 15.58 2.31
C GLU A 190 -11.95 14.53 1.25
N GLY A 191 -11.27 13.46 1.66
CA GLY A 191 -10.85 12.36 0.80
C GLY A 191 -9.51 12.58 0.09
N THR A 192 -8.98 13.81 0.12
CA THR A 192 -7.70 14.15 -0.52
C THR A 192 -6.54 13.46 0.20
N LYS A 193 -5.66 12.81 -0.58
CA LYS A 193 -4.43 12.16 -0.09
C LYS A 193 -3.32 13.19 0.01
N VAL A 194 -2.61 13.18 1.13
CA VAL A 194 -1.46 14.05 1.41
C VAL A 194 -0.30 13.21 1.95
N TYR A 195 0.93 13.56 1.59
CA TYR A 195 2.14 12.88 2.05
C TYR A 195 2.74 13.61 3.24
N ILE A 196 2.98 12.92 4.35
CA ILE A 196 3.56 13.53 5.55
C ILE A 196 5.09 13.56 5.39
N ILE A 197 5.65 14.76 5.38
CA ILE A 197 7.10 15.01 5.30
C ILE A 197 7.69 15.20 6.71
N ASP A 198 6.96 15.89 7.58
CA ASP A 198 7.43 16.25 8.92
C ASP A 198 6.34 16.05 9.98
N ARG A 199 6.75 15.48 11.12
CA ARG A 199 5.95 15.17 12.31
C ARG A 199 6.47 15.86 13.58
N THR A 200 7.50 16.70 13.47
CA THR A 200 8.21 17.27 14.63
C THR A 200 7.41 18.35 15.33
N PHE A 201 6.56 19.10 14.61
CA PHE A 201 5.80 20.20 15.19
C PHE A 201 4.54 19.70 15.90
N LYS A 202 4.30 20.16 17.13
CA LYS A 202 3.16 19.74 17.93
C LYS A 202 1.84 20.16 17.26
N ASP A 203 0.90 19.23 17.14
CA ASP A 203 -0.46 19.43 16.58
C ASP A 203 -0.53 19.73 15.07
N TRP A 204 0.61 19.72 14.36
CA TRP A 204 0.69 20.01 12.93
C TRP A 204 1.52 18.98 12.18
N TYR A 205 1.11 18.64 10.96
CA TYR A 205 1.93 17.91 10.00
C TYR A 205 2.35 18.83 8.86
N LYS A 206 3.63 18.75 8.49
CA LYS A 206 4.08 19.26 7.20
C LYS A 206 3.79 18.20 6.16
N VAL A 207 3.02 18.57 5.15
CA VAL A 207 2.58 17.67 4.10
C VAL A 207 2.99 18.15 2.72
N LYS A 208 3.07 17.19 1.79
CA LYS A 208 3.26 17.38 0.36
C LYS A 208 2.02 16.88 -0.38
N LEU A 209 1.58 17.64 -1.37
CA LEU A 209 0.54 17.26 -2.31
C LEU A 209 1.12 16.51 -3.51
N SER A 210 0.26 15.82 -4.28
CA SER A 210 0.68 15.12 -5.50
C SER A 210 1.34 16.03 -6.54
N ASP A 211 1.00 17.32 -6.54
CA ASP A 211 1.59 18.34 -7.43
C ASP A 211 2.89 18.96 -6.90
N ASN A 212 3.48 18.36 -5.87
CA ASN A 212 4.67 18.80 -5.15
C ASN A 212 4.52 20.07 -4.30
N ARG A 213 3.33 20.68 -4.19
CA ARG A 213 3.14 21.79 -3.25
C ARG A 213 3.23 21.29 -1.81
N GLU A 214 3.80 22.11 -0.93
CA GLU A 214 4.00 21.78 0.48
C GLU A 214 3.25 22.76 1.38
N GLY A 215 2.94 22.31 2.59
CA GLY A 215 2.62 23.20 3.69
C GLY A 215 2.12 22.43 4.91
N TRP A 216 1.48 23.14 5.83
CA TRP A 216 1.13 22.64 7.15
C TRP A 216 -0.38 22.49 7.30
N LEU A 217 -0.80 21.37 7.87
CA LEU A 217 -2.20 21.13 8.25
C LEU A 217 -2.31 20.59 9.69
N PRO A 218 -3.45 20.80 10.36
CA PRO A 218 -3.67 20.27 11.71
C PRO A 218 -3.81 18.74 11.71
N ILE A 219 -3.21 18.07 12.70
CA ILE A 219 -3.22 16.59 12.78
C ILE A 219 -4.65 16.02 12.83
N HIS A 220 -5.56 16.67 13.56
CA HIS A 220 -6.95 16.21 13.71
C HIS A 220 -7.78 16.26 12.43
N SER A 221 -7.28 16.93 11.38
CA SER A 221 -7.99 17.05 10.09
C SER A 221 -7.73 15.87 9.16
N VAL A 222 -6.76 15.02 9.49
CA VAL A 222 -6.31 13.90 8.66
C VAL A 222 -6.27 12.60 9.46
N GLU A 223 -6.33 11.47 8.76
CA GLU A 223 -6.07 10.15 9.33
C GLU A 223 -4.94 9.46 8.57
N GLU A 224 -3.90 9.08 9.31
CA GLU A 224 -2.76 8.34 8.78
C GLU A 224 -3.15 6.92 8.37
N ILE A 225 -2.49 6.44 7.31
CA ILE A 225 -2.70 5.09 6.77
C ILE A 225 -1.52 4.19 7.10
#